data_AF-A0A2G8JHC5-F1
#
_entry.id   AF-A0A2G8JHC5-F1
#
_cell.length_a   1.000
_cell.length_b   1.000
_cell.length_c   1.000
_cell.angle_alpha   90.00
_cell.angle_beta   90.00
_cell.angle_gamma   90.00
#
_symmetry.space_group_name_H-M   'P 1'
#
loop_
_entity.id
_entity.type
_entity.pdbx_description
1 polymer ?
#
loop_
_entity_poly.entity_id
_entity_poly.type
_entity_poly.pdbx_seq_one_letter_code
_entity_poly.pdbx_strand_id
1 'polypeptide(L)'
;MIDVYPPLHSTPLICEASSQSYGQRHKIPKPTRQSRDRFGSYVISAAYDPEQRIPVFVLPISDSLKPLFGPTITINNKEDVVIGVGFSRYTNELRWKFNGKGLKKYSGKCYFEIKRASFGKHDGYYEVFRNQRGDSGYRTIIRLIIRRCPEGSFVADGICTKGTSRCFNGGVLGEVFAVNDWKCICPLGFYGQQCETVYTGNLRIGPPGKGLTCKDLGDGIPRDCKGALFCFADPLGCLCARGYWGPKCDRVCPPGGCWSCLQKCHCRGSWIPCDSKTGVCGEGTANFCDDDYEGPNCQQLRTEHF
;
A
#
# COMPACT_ATOMS: atom_id res chain seq x y z
N MET A 1 -31.28 -18.95 0.53
CA MET A 1 -29.95 -19.30 -0.04
C MET A 1 -28.93 -18.95 1.02
N ILE A 2 -28.19 -19.95 1.50
CA ILE A 2 -27.35 -19.84 2.71
C ILE A 2 -26.03 -19.18 2.29
N ASP A 3 -25.86 -17.91 2.64
CA ASP A 3 -24.58 -17.21 2.60
C ASP A 3 -23.68 -17.77 3.69
N VAL A 4 -22.81 -18.73 3.35
CA VAL A 4 -21.74 -19.18 4.23
C VAL A 4 -20.52 -18.30 3.98
N TYR A 5 -20.53 -17.10 4.54
CA TYR A 5 -19.28 -16.43 4.89
C TYR A 5 -18.73 -17.14 6.14
N PRO A 6 -17.42 -17.42 6.24
CA PRO A 6 -16.86 -17.80 7.54
C PRO A 6 -17.23 -16.70 8.55
N PRO A 7 -17.57 -17.05 9.81
CA PRO A 7 -18.00 -16.06 10.78
C PRO A 7 -16.93 -14.98 10.91
N LEU A 8 -17.30 -13.75 10.58
CA LEU A 8 -16.52 -12.56 10.89
C LEU A 8 -16.48 -12.46 12.42
N HIS A 9 -15.46 -13.06 13.03
CA HIS A 9 -15.17 -12.85 14.44
C HIS A 9 -14.71 -11.40 14.63
N SER A 10 -15.66 -10.52 14.95
CA SER A 10 -15.37 -9.16 15.37
C SER A 10 -15.01 -9.15 16.85
N THR A 11 -13.76 -8.80 17.17
CA THR A 11 -13.37 -8.50 18.55
C THR A 11 -13.34 -6.98 18.70
N PRO A 12 -14.22 -6.37 19.50
CA PRO A 12 -14.15 -4.93 19.75
C PRO A 12 -12.85 -4.60 20.49
N LEU A 13 -12.08 -3.66 19.95
CA LEU A 13 -10.94 -3.05 20.64
C LEU A 13 -11.39 -1.71 21.21
N ILE A 14 -11.44 -1.60 22.53
CA ILE A 14 -11.77 -0.34 23.22
C ILE A 14 -10.47 0.47 23.32
N CYS A 15 -10.43 1.66 22.73
CA CYS A 15 -9.31 2.60 22.86
C CYS A 15 -9.67 3.65 23.92
N GLU A 16 -9.04 3.63 25.09
CA GLU A 16 -9.23 4.66 26.13
C GLU A 16 -8.29 5.83 25.89
N ALA A 17 -8.74 7.01 25.46
CA ALA A 17 -7.82 8.12 25.16
C ALA A 17 -6.91 8.49 26.36
N SER A 18 -5.60 8.19 26.28
CA SER A 18 -4.60 8.65 27.26
C SER A 18 -4.07 10.03 26.88
N SER A 19 -4.11 10.98 27.82
CA SER A 19 -3.82 12.41 27.57
C SER A 19 -2.33 12.78 27.47
N GLN A 20 -1.41 11.80 27.49
CA GLN A 20 0.04 12.08 27.61
C GLN A 20 0.94 11.49 26.51
N SER A 21 0.42 10.68 25.58
CA SER A 21 1.22 10.12 24.47
C SER A 21 0.52 10.32 23.14
N TYR A 22 1.29 10.63 22.08
CA TYR A 22 0.76 10.62 20.73
C TYR A 22 0.43 9.16 20.34
N GLY A 23 -0.86 8.83 20.39
CA GLY A 23 -1.40 7.52 20.03
C GLY A 23 -1.37 6.49 21.15
N GLN A 24 -2.07 5.37 20.90
CA GLN A 24 -2.11 4.19 21.75
C GLN A 24 -1.71 2.96 20.94
N ARG A 25 -1.00 2.03 21.59
CA ARG A 25 -0.57 0.79 20.96
C ARG A 25 -1.39 -0.37 21.50
N HIS A 26 -2.14 -1.01 20.61
CA HIS A 26 -2.81 -2.28 20.88
C HIS A 26 -2.09 -3.41 20.17
N LYS A 27 -1.67 -4.43 20.92
CA LYS A 27 -1.02 -5.62 20.38
C LYS A 27 -2.05 -6.73 20.25
N ILE A 28 -2.39 -7.07 19.01
CA ILE A 28 -3.27 -8.23 18.74
C ILE A 28 -2.43 -9.50 18.93
N PRO A 29 -2.87 -10.47 19.74
CA PRO A 29 -2.15 -11.73 19.95
C PRO A 29 -1.91 -12.45 18.62
N LYS A 30 -0.72 -13.05 18.46
CA LYS A 30 -0.43 -13.89 17.29
C LYS A 30 -1.34 -15.13 17.35
N PRO A 31 -2.02 -15.49 16.25
CA PRO A 31 -2.82 -16.70 16.24
C PRO A 31 -1.92 -17.94 16.47
N THR A 32 -2.39 -18.87 17.31
CA THR A 32 -1.63 -20.06 17.72
C THR A 32 -1.31 -20.95 16.53
N ARG A 33 -0.18 -21.69 16.59
CA ARG A 33 0.25 -22.58 15.49
C ARG A 33 -0.80 -23.64 15.10
N GLN A 34 -1.71 -23.99 16.01
CA GLN A 34 -2.71 -25.03 15.84
C GLN A 34 -4.01 -24.52 15.18
N SER A 35 -4.21 -23.20 15.06
CA SER A 35 -5.41 -22.65 14.41
C SER A 35 -5.30 -22.73 12.89
N ARG A 36 -6.24 -23.43 12.25
CA ARG A 36 -6.37 -23.47 10.78
C ARG A 36 -6.70 -22.09 10.18
N ASP A 37 -7.32 -21.22 10.97
CA ASP A 37 -7.74 -19.86 10.58
C ASP A 37 -6.73 -18.77 10.97
N ARG A 38 -5.49 -19.15 11.28
CA ARG A 38 -4.43 -18.20 11.67
C ARG A 38 -3.97 -17.27 10.54
N PHE A 39 -4.32 -17.59 9.30
CA PHE A 39 -3.92 -16.84 8.12
C PHE A 39 -5.14 -16.25 7.45
N GLY A 40 -5.06 -15.00 7.01
CA GLY A 40 -6.15 -14.33 6.33
C GLY A 40 -5.93 -12.83 6.23
N SER A 41 -6.95 -12.16 5.71
CA SER A 41 -7.09 -10.71 5.83
C SER A 41 -8.07 -10.40 6.94
N TYR A 42 -7.69 -9.47 7.80
CA TYR A 42 -8.51 -8.88 8.86
C TYR A 42 -8.72 -7.41 8.53
N VAL A 43 -9.69 -6.78 9.20
CA VAL A 43 -9.92 -5.34 9.09
C VAL A 43 -9.98 -4.79 10.50
N ILE A 44 -9.22 -3.72 10.75
CA ILE A 44 -9.38 -2.90 11.93
C ILE A 44 -10.30 -1.75 11.53
N SER A 45 -11.47 -1.69 12.16
CA SER A 45 -12.39 -0.57 12.05
C SER A 45 -12.10 0.44 13.15
N ALA A 46 -11.90 1.70 12.78
CA ALA A 46 -11.84 2.81 13.70
C ALA A 46 -13.10 3.68 13.52
N ALA A 47 -13.82 3.88 14.62
CA ALA A 47 -15.09 4.62 14.67
C ALA A 47 -14.89 6.14 14.54
N TYR A 48 -14.29 6.57 13.44
CA TYR A 48 -14.32 7.96 12.97
C TYR A 48 -15.59 8.21 12.16
N ASP A 49 -15.87 9.48 11.86
CA ASP A 49 -16.87 9.87 10.86
C ASP A 49 -16.14 10.54 9.68
N PRO A 50 -16.03 9.87 8.51
CA PRO A 50 -16.51 8.51 8.22
C PRO A 50 -15.65 7.40 8.85
N GLU A 51 -16.23 6.20 9.02
CA GLU A 51 -15.53 5.03 9.58
C GLU A 51 -14.27 4.71 8.75
N GLN A 52 -13.13 4.55 9.42
CA GLN A 52 -11.90 4.15 8.76
C GLN A 52 -11.68 2.65 8.88
N ARG A 53 -11.37 2.01 7.74
CA ARG A 53 -11.15 0.56 7.66
C ARG A 53 -9.72 0.28 7.20
N ILE A 54 -8.92 -0.28 8.09
CA ILE A 54 -7.51 -0.58 7.85
C ILE A 54 -7.36 -2.08 7.59
N PRO A 55 -6.91 -2.51 6.40
CA PRO A 55 -6.68 -3.93 6.12
C PRO A 55 -5.44 -4.43 6.85
N VAL A 56 -5.52 -5.64 7.40
CA VAL A 56 -4.40 -6.32 8.07
C VAL A 56 -4.23 -7.69 7.44
N PHE A 57 -3.00 -8.07 7.13
CA PHE A 57 -2.70 -9.34 6.47
C PHE A 57 -1.84 -10.21 7.37
N VAL A 58 -2.34 -11.39 7.70
CA VAL A 58 -1.54 -12.45 8.33
C VAL A 58 -1.41 -13.56 7.31
N LEU A 59 -0.31 -13.56 6.57
CA LEU A 59 -0.09 -14.51 5.49
C LEU A 59 0.96 -15.54 5.92
N PRO A 60 0.89 -16.79 5.41
CA PRO A 60 1.96 -17.74 5.60
C PRO A 60 3.25 -17.18 5.01
N ILE A 61 4.35 -17.33 5.74
CA ILE A 61 5.69 -17.11 5.18
C ILE A 61 5.98 -18.29 4.26
N SER A 62 5.33 -18.31 3.10
CA SER A 62 5.67 -19.22 2.01
C SER A 62 6.76 -18.57 1.18
N ASP A 63 7.89 -19.26 1.00
CA ASP A 63 8.90 -18.77 0.07
C ASP A 63 8.47 -18.85 -1.40
N SER A 64 7.34 -19.51 -1.67
CA SER A 64 6.90 -19.80 -3.02
C SER A 64 5.88 -18.81 -3.56
N LEU A 65 4.86 -18.38 -2.80
CA LEU A 65 3.79 -17.49 -3.28
C LEU A 65 3.88 -16.09 -2.65
N LYS A 66 4.65 -15.20 -3.27
CA LYS A 66 4.85 -13.83 -2.78
C LYS A 66 4.22 -12.82 -3.76
N PRO A 67 3.33 -11.92 -3.31
CA PRO A 67 2.79 -10.88 -4.17
C PRO A 67 3.89 -10.07 -4.86
N LEU A 68 3.69 -9.71 -6.14
CA LEU A 68 4.68 -8.93 -6.89
C LEU A 68 4.89 -7.53 -6.32
N PHE A 69 3.80 -6.88 -5.90
CA PHE A 69 3.78 -5.48 -5.48
C PHE A 69 3.45 -5.28 -3.98
N GLY A 70 3.37 -6.38 -3.22
CA GLY A 70 2.92 -6.35 -1.81
C GLY A 70 1.48 -6.82 -1.63
N PRO A 71 0.98 -6.81 -0.37
CA PRO A 71 -0.35 -7.36 -0.05
C PRO A 71 -1.50 -6.46 -0.48
N THR A 72 -1.23 -5.21 -0.84
CA THR A 72 -2.21 -4.27 -1.39
C THR A 72 -1.69 -3.62 -2.67
N ILE A 73 -2.57 -3.36 -3.62
CA ILE A 73 -2.29 -2.56 -4.81
C ILE A 73 -3.36 -1.48 -4.85
N THR A 74 -2.95 -0.22 -4.93
CA THR A 74 -3.87 0.92 -5.08
C THR A 74 -3.72 1.52 -6.46
N ILE A 75 -4.83 1.68 -7.17
CA ILE A 75 -4.91 2.32 -8.50
C ILE A 75 -6.10 3.28 -8.57
N ASN A 76 -6.11 4.15 -9.57
CA ASN A 76 -7.26 4.98 -9.90
C ASN A 76 -8.29 4.22 -10.74
N ASN A 77 -9.54 4.72 -10.76
CA ASN A 77 -10.57 4.15 -11.62
C ASN A 77 -10.14 4.25 -13.09
N LYS A 78 -10.38 3.18 -13.86
CA LYS A 78 -10.02 3.04 -15.29
C LYS A 78 -8.54 2.88 -15.61
N GLU A 79 -7.69 2.68 -14.61
CA GLU A 79 -6.31 2.27 -14.83
C GLU A 79 -6.18 0.77 -15.12
N ASP A 80 -5.09 0.41 -15.80
CA ASP A 80 -4.70 -0.97 -15.98
C ASP A 80 -3.95 -1.45 -14.73
N VAL A 81 -4.14 -2.72 -14.35
CA VAL A 81 -3.44 -3.29 -13.19
C VAL A 81 -3.00 -4.72 -13.44
N VAL A 82 -1.78 -5.03 -13.01
CA VAL A 82 -1.24 -6.40 -12.99
C VAL A 82 -1.36 -6.96 -11.58
N ILE A 83 -2.09 -8.06 -11.44
CA ILE A 83 -2.17 -8.83 -10.20
C ILE A 83 -1.35 -10.10 -10.39
N GLY A 84 -0.45 -10.39 -9.47
CA GLY A 84 0.37 -11.59 -9.59
C GLY A 84 1.26 -11.88 -8.40
N VAL A 85 1.90 -13.03 -8.48
CA VAL A 85 2.88 -13.53 -7.53
C VAL A 85 4.19 -13.89 -8.22
N GLY A 86 5.31 -13.64 -7.55
CA GLY A 86 6.60 -14.21 -7.94
C GLY A 86 6.58 -15.71 -7.67
N PHE A 87 6.88 -16.54 -8.66
CA PHE A 87 6.91 -18.00 -8.53
C PHE A 87 7.93 -18.65 -9.47
N SER A 88 8.55 -19.77 -9.06
CA SER A 88 9.61 -20.40 -9.85
C SER A 88 9.33 -21.78 -10.48
N ARG A 89 8.31 -22.60 -10.10
CA ARG A 89 8.22 -23.99 -10.65
C ARG A 89 6.85 -24.67 -10.88
N TYR A 90 5.69 -24.08 -10.56
CA TYR A 90 4.40 -24.84 -10.50
C TYR A 90 3.16 -24.03 -10.92
N THR A 91 3.19 -23.44 -12.12
CA THR A 91 2.07 -22.63 -12.69
C THR A 91 0.76 -23.41 -12.73
N ASN A 92 0.76 -24.64 -13.27
CA ASN A 92 -0.45 -25.45 -13.55
C ASN A 92 -1.32 -25.76 -12.31
N GLU A 93 -0.74 -25.69 -11.11
CA GLU A 93 -1.42 -25.97 -9.85
C GLU A 93 -2.03 -24.72 -9.20
N LEU A 94 -1.78 -23.52 -9.74
CA LEU A 94 -2.30 -22.28 -9.18
C LEU A 94 -3.80 -22.12 -9.47
N ARG A 95 -4.52 -21.70 -8.44
CA ARG A 95 -5.94 -21.36 -8.49
C ARG A 95 -6.14 -19.98 -7.88
N TRP A 96 -7.06 -19.23 -8.47
CA TRP A 96 -7.39 -17.88 -8.06
C TRP A 96 -8.82 -17.80 -7.56
N LYS A 97 -9.05 -16.94 -6.57
CA LYS A 97 -10.37 -16.51 -6.12
C LYS A 97 -10.43 -14.99 -6.07
N PHE A 98 -11.61 -14.44 -6.31
CA PHE A 98 -11.96 -13.04 -6.06
C PHE A 98 -13.13 -12.99 -5.10
N ASN A 99 -12.94 -12.36 -3.94
CA ASN A 99 -13.91 -12.29 -2.85
C ASN A 99 -14.49 -13.69 -2.53
N GLY A 100 -13.61 -14.68 -2.40
CA GLY A 100 -13.94 -16.08 -2.13
C GLY A 100 -14.43 -16.89 -3.34
N LYS A 101 -14.86 -16.24 -4.45
CA LYS A 101 -15.38 -16.92 -5.64
C LYS A 101 -14.27 -17.30 -6.61
N GLY A 102 -14.27 -18.54 -7.11
CA GLY A 102 -13.22 -19.04 -7.98
C GLY A 102 -13.12 -18.32 -9.34
N LEU A 103 -11.91 -17.91 -9.72
CA LEU A 103 -11.59 -17.29 -11.02
C LEU A 103 -10.99 -18.31 -11.98
N LYS A 104 -11.85 -19.15 -12.59
CA LYS A 104 -11.41 -20.22 -13.50
C LYS A 104 -10.52 -19.73 -14.65
N LYS A 105 -10.84 -18.55 -15.22
CA LYS A 105 -10.10 -17.89 -16.32
C LYS A 105 -8.61 -17.69 -16.04
N TYR A 106 -8.20 -17.55 -14.78
CA TYR A 106 -6.81 -17.30 -14.40
C TYR A 106 -6.14 -18.52 -13.76
N SER A 107 -6.79 -19.68 -13.76
CA SER A 107 -6.18 -20.93 -13.30
C SER A 107 -4.90 -21.19 -14.07
N GLY A 108 -3.85 -21.62 -13.37
CA GLY A 108 -2.56 -21.87 -13.99
C GLY A 108 -1.66 -20.64 -14.14
N LYS A 109 -2.17 -19.41 -13.92
CA LYS A 109 -1.40 -18.18 -14.17
C LYS A 109 -0.70 -17.66 -12.92
N CYS A 110 0.55 -17.21 -13.06
CA CYS A 110 1.28 -16.51 -11.99
C CYS A 110 0.85 -15.05 -11.86
N TYR A 111 0.44 -14.43 -12.96
CA TYR A 111 -0.09 -13.08 -12.99
C TYR A 111 -1.15 -12.96 -14.08
N PHE A 112 -1.98 -11.93 -13.98
CA PHE A 112 -2.90 -11.51 -15.00
C PHE A 112 -3.10 -10.00 -14.93
N GLU A 113 -3.56 -9.43 -16.04
CA GLU A 113 -3.83 -8.00 -16.15
C GLU A 113 -5.33 -7.76 -16.23
N ILE A 114 -5.80 -6.72 -15.55
CA ILE A 114 -7.14 -6.17 -15.69
C ILE A 114 -6.99 -4.83 -16.39
N LYS A 115 -7.45 -4.77 -17.64
CA LYS A 115 -7.51 -3.53 -18.41
C LYS A 115 -8.66 -2.66 -17.94
N ARG A 116 -8.43 -1.36 -17.78
CA ARG A 116 -9.41 -0.36 -17.36
C ARG A 116 -10.24 -0.82 -16.15
N ALA A 117 -9.54 -1.22 -15.09
CA ALA A 117 -10.14 -1.70 -13.85
C ALA A 117 -11.12 -0.67 -13.30
N SER A 118 -12.17 -1.13 -12.59
CA SER A 118 -13.32 -0.29 -12.28
C SER A 118 -13.73 -0.48 -10.84
N PHE A 119 -13.91 0.64 -10.15
CA PHE A 119 -14.41 0.70 -8.78
C PHE A 119 -15.79 0.00 -8.65
N GLY A 120 -15.99 -0.69 -7.53
CA GLY A 120 -17.15 -1.54 -7.23
C GLY A 120 -17.19 -2.88 -7.98
N LYS A 121 -16.32 -3.09 -8.97
CA LYS A 121 -16.35 -4.29 -9.83
C LYS A 121 -15.12 -5.16 -9.68
N HIS A 122 -13.94 -4.55 -9.64
CA HIS A 122 -12.66 -5.26 -9.67
C HIS A 122 -11.88 -5.10 -8.36
N ASP A 123 -12.18 -4.11 -7.52
CA ASP A 123 -11.61 -3.97 -6.18
C ASP A 123 -12.10 -5.07 -5.23
N GLY A 124 -11.24 -5.43 -4.28
CA GLY A 124 -11.49 -6.50 -3.32
C GLY A 124 -10.29 -7.42 -3.16
N TYR A 125 -10.55 -8.65 -2.71
CA TYR A 125 -9.53 -9.59 -2.28
C TYR A 125 -9.32 -10.69 -3.32
N TYR A 126 -8.10 -10.74 -3.85
CA TYR A 126 -7.62 -11.79 -4.74
C TYR A 126 -6.79 -12.77 -3.95
N GLU A 127 -7.27 -14.00 -3.82
CA GLU A 127 -6.53 -15.09 -3.19
C GLU A 127 -5.94 -15.98 -4.28
N VAL A 128 -4.64 -16.25 -4.21
CA VAL A 128 -3.99 -17.29 -5.02
C VAL A 128 -3.45 -18.37 -4.11
N PHE A 129 -3.73 -19.61 -4.48
CA PHE A 129 -3.33 -20.77 -3.71
C PHE A 129 -2.97 -21.92 -4.64
N ARG A 130 -2.19 -22.85 -4.10
CA ARG A 130 -1.88 -24.11 -4.78
C ARG A 130 -2.99 -25.12 -4.54
N ASN A 131 -3.47 -25.76 -5.61
CA ASN A 131 -4.50 -26.80 -5.52
C ASN A 131 -4.10 -27.89 -4.51
N GLN A 132 -5.06 -28.40 -3.73
CA GLN A 132 -4.86 -29.41 -2.68
C GLN A 132 -3.88 -29.03 -1.55
N ARG A 133 -3.35 -27.80 -1.50
CA ARG A 133 -2.40 -27.34 -0.46
C ARG A 133 -2.75 -25.97 0.14
N GLY A 134 -3.94 -25.43 -0.12
CA GLY A 134 -4.38 -24.14 0.42
C GLY A 134 -4.31 -24.09 1.94
N ASP A 135 -4.78 -25.14 2.61
CA ASP A 135 -4.81 -25.26 4.08
C ASP A 135 -3.42 -25.50 4.69
N SER A 136 -2.44 -25.90 3.88
CA SER A 136 -1.04 -26.09 4.30
C SER A 136 -0.21 -24.81 4.26
N GLY A 137 -0.85 -23.65 4.06
CA GLY A 137 -0.16 -22.35 4.01
C GLY A 137 0.46 -22.02 2.65
N TYR A 138 0.09 -22.71 1.57
CA TYR A 138 0.48 -22.33 0.21
C TYR A 138 -0.60 -21.45 -0.42
N ARG A 139 -0.82 -20.29 0.20
CA ARG A 139 -1.73 -19.25 -0.28
C ARG A 139 -1.19 -17.87 0.01
N THR A 140 -1.62 -16.89 -0.77
CA THR A 140 -1.43 -15.48 -0.47
C THR A 140 -2.65 -14.68 -0.89
N ILE A 141 -2.83 -13.51 -0.29
CA ILE A 141 -3.96 -12.62 -0.53
C ILE A 141 -3.40 -11.28 -0.96
N ILE A 142 -3.96 -10.75 -2.04
CA ILE A 142 -3.67 -9.43 -2.58
C ILE A 142 -4.98 -8.66 -2.58
N ARG A 143 -5.01 -7.50 -1.93
CA ARG A 143 -6.16 -6.61 -1.96
C ARG A 143 -5.95 -5.54 -3.02
N LEU A 144 -6.82 -5.53 -4.03
CA LEU A 144 -6.87 -4.45 -5.00
C LEU A 144 -7.80 -3.36 -4.47
N ILE A 145 -7.25 -2.17 -4.29
CA ILE A 145 -7.98 -0.95 -3.91
C ILE A 145 -8.05 -0.11 -5.18
N ILE A 146 -9.26 0.13 -5.67
CA ILE A 146 -9.47 1.05 -6.79
C ILE A 146 -10.10 2.28 -6.18
N ARG A 147 -9.56 3.48 -6.44
CA ARG A 147 -10.22 4.72 -6.03
C ARG A 147 -11.50 4.89 -6.82
N ARG A 148 -12.51 5.54 -6.23
CA ARG A 148 -13.77 5.84 -6.93
C ARG A 148 -13.56 6.65 -8.22
N CYS A 149 -12.62 7.60 -8.19
CA CYS A 149 -12.37 8.51 -9.30
C CYS A 149 -11.14 8.14 -10.13
N PRO A 150 -11.09 8.55 -11.41
CA PRO A 150 -9.88 8.48 -12.22
C PRO A 150 -8.72 9.30 -11.66
N GLU A 151 -7.55 9.13 -12.25
CA GLU A 151 -6.35 9.91 -11.92
C GLU A 151 -6.63 11.42 -12.03
N GLY A 152 -6.09 12.20 -11.09
CA GLY A 152 -6.30 13.66 -11.03
C GLY A 152 -7.71 14.09 -10.62
N SER A 153 -8.60 13.16 -10.24
CA SER A 153 -9.95 13.49 -9.75
C SER A 153 -10.18 13.03 -8.30
N PHE A 154 -11.12 13.68 -7.64
CA PHE A 154 -11.60 13.38 -6.28
C PHE A 154 -13.12 13.45 -6.22
N VAL A 155 -13.75 12.90 -5.18
CA VAL A 155 -15.20 12.99 -5.02
C VAL A 155 -15.54 14.31 -4.32
N ALA A 156 -16.25 15.19 -5.02
CA ALA A 156 -16.89 16.37 -4.47
C ALA A 156 -18.39 16.26 -4.74
N ASP A 157 -19.23 16.44 -3.73
CA ASP A 157 -20.70 16.38 -3.84
C ASP A 157 -21.21 15.11 -4.56
N GLY A 158 -20.53 13.98 -4.35
CA GLY A 158 -20.90 12.68 -4.92
C GLY A 158 -20.44 12.44 -6.37
N ILE A 159 -19.81 13.41 -7.03
CA ILE A 159 -19.30 13.30 -8.40
C ILE A 159 -17.77 13.42 -8.45
N CYS A 160 -17.16 12.82 -9.47
CA CYS A 160 -15.72 12.95 -9.69
C CYS A 160 -15.40 14.31 -10.30
N THR A 161 -14.80 15.19 -9.51
CA THR A 161 -14.38 16.52 -9.93
C THR A 161 -12.89 16.49 -10.26
N LYS A 162 -12.52 17.06 -11.41
CA LYS A 162 -11.11 17.20 -11.80
C LYS A 162 -10.45 18.20 -10.86
N GLY A 163 -9.43 17.75 -10.16
CA GLY A 163 -8.59 18.61 -9.32
C GLY A 163 -7.32 19.00 -10.05
N THR A 164 -6.71 20.11 -9.63
CA THR A 164 -5.29 20.37 -9.84
C THR A 164 -4.43 19.62 -8.81
N SER A 165 -5.08 19.02 -7.82
CA SER A 165 -4.51 18.29 -6.70
C SER A 165 -3.72 17.06 -7.17
N ARG A 166 -2.43 17.03 -6.86
CA ARG A 166 -1.55 15.88 -7.11
C ARG A 166 -0.92 15.41 -5.81
N CYS A 167 -0.70 14.11 -5.69
CA CYS A 167 0.05 13.52 -4.60
C CYS A 167 1.39 13.00 -5.10
N PHE A 168 2.44 13.31 -4.35
CA PHE A 168 3.79 12.88 -4.59
C PHE A 168 4.14 11.71 -3.65
N ASN A 169 5.27 11.06 -3.94
CA ASN A 169 5.95 10.17 -3.00
C ASN A 169 5.11 8.95 -2.59
N GLY A 170 4.31 8.42 -3.53
CA GLY A 170 3.37 7.32 -3.28
C GLY A 170 2.12 7.74 -2.48
N GLY A 171 1.93 9.03 -2.27
CA GLY A 171 0.71 9.58 -1.68
C GLY A 171 -0.50 9.32 -2.55
N VAL A 172 -1.65 9.18 -1.89
CA VAL A 172 -2.92 8.92 -2.58
C VAL A 172 -3.92 9.99 -2.18
N LEU A 173 -4.60 10.56 -3.17
CA LEU A 173 -5.70 11.48 -2.92
C LEU A 173 -6.81 10.71 -2.19
N GLY A 174 -7.20 11.22 -1.02
CA GLY A 174 -8.38 10.72 -0.31
C GLY A 174 -9.64 10.76 -1.17
N GLU A 175 -10.66 10.02 -0.75
CA GLU A 175 -11.87 9.89 -1.57
C GLU A 175 -12.80 11.09 -1.46
N VAL A 176 -12.96 11.67 -0.27
CA VAL A 176 -13.92 12.75 0.01
C VAL A 176 -13.20 13.96 0.55
N PHE A 177 -13.41 15.12 -0.08
CA PHE A 177 -12.92 16.41 0.39
C PHE A 177 -13.96 17.50 0.11
N ALA A 178 -14.02 18.52 0.97
CA ALA A 178 -14.49 19.82 0.50
C ALA A 178 -13.48 20.34 -0.53
N VAL A 179 -13.94 21.05 -1.58
CA VAL A 179 -13.11 21.48 -2.74
C VAL A 179 -11.79 22.17 -2.33
N ASN A 180 -11.75 22.81 -1.16
CA ASN A 180 -10.59 23.54 -0.64
C ASN A 180 -9.89 22.88 0.58
N ASP A 181 -10.33 21.70 1.02
CA ASP A 181 -9.75 20.99 2.19
C ASP A 181 -9.17 19.63 1.78
N TRP A 182 -8.67 19.54 0.54
CA TRP A 182 -8.07 18.30 0.06
C TRP A 182 -6.65 18.15 0.60
N LYS A 183 -6.32 16.91 1.00
CA LYS A 183 -4.97 16.55 1.44
C LYS A 183 -4.67 15.10 1.09
N CYS A 184 -3.49 14.87 0.54
CA CYS A 184 -3.01 13.54 0.25
C CYS A 184 -2.80 12.73 1.53
N ILE A 185 -3.13 11.44 1.45
CA ILE A 185 -2.75 10.46 2.48
C ILE A 185 -1.32 10.02 2.17
N CYS A 186 -0.38 10.34 3.06
CA CYS A 186 1.04 10.17 2.82
C CYS A 186 1.57 8.85 3.38
N PRO A 187 2.44 8.13 2.65
CA PRO A 187 3.18 7.01 3.17
C PRO A 187 4.11 7.43 4.32
N LEU A 188 4.53 6.44 5.11
CA LEU A 188 5.40 6.66 6.25
C LEU A 188 6.74 7.29 5.81
N GLY A 189 7.00 8.50 6.32
CA GLY A 189 8.21 9.27 6.01
C GLY A 189 8.01 10.42 5.04
N PHE A 190 6.78 10.68 4.59
CA PHE A 190 6.39 11.87 3.84
C PHE A 190 5.26 12.63 4.54
N TYR A 191 5.22 13.93 4.34
CA TYR A 191 4.17 14.80 4.82
C TYR A 191 4.02 16.03 3.90
N GLY A 192 3.11 16.92 4.25
CA GLY A 192 2.70 18.03 3.40
C GLY A 192 1.28 17.83 2.89
N GLN A 193 0.75 18.81 2.15
CA GLN A 193 -0.59 18.69 1.56
C GLN A 193 -0.60 17.69 0.40
N GLN A 194 0.52 17.60 -0.32
CA GLN A 194 0.75 16.75 -1.48
C GLN A 194 1.71 15.59 -1.20
N CYS A 195 2.09 15.38 0.06
CA CYS A 195 3.14 14.43 0.45
C CYS A 195 4.52 14.78 -0.13
N GLU A 196 4.72 16.02 -0.51
CA GLU A 196 5.92 16.56 -1.16
C GLU A 196 7.14 16.61 -0.25
N THR A 197 6.93 16.68 1.06
CA THR A 197 8.01 16.88 2.02
C THR A 197 8.51 15.56 2.60
N VAL A 198 9.82 15.35 2.55
CA VAL A 198 10.49 14.18 3.13
C VAL A 198 10.79 14.41 4.60
N TYR A 199 10.56 13.39 5.43
CA TYR A 199 10.90 13.43 6.84
C TYR A 199 12.42 13.35 7.06
N THR A 200 13.03 14.45 7.54
CA THR A 200 14.44 14.51 7.92
C THR A 200 14.63 13.95 9.33
N GLY A 201 15.38 12.85 9.46
CA GLY A 201 15.64 12.16 10.74
C GLY A 201 14.90 10.82 10.90
N ASN A 202 14.69 10.40 12.15
CA ASN A 202 14.02 9.12 12.45
C ASN A 202 12.57 9.16 11.96
N LEU A 203 12.16 8.10 11.25
CA LEU A 203 10.79 7.95 10.76
C LEU A 203 9.78 8.02 11.91
N ARG A 204 8.71 8.78 11.69
CA ARG A 204 7.60 8.97 12.63
C ARG A 204 6.28 8.58 12.02
N ILE A 205 5.47 7.90 12.82
CA ILE A 205 4.11 7.45 12.54
C ILE A 205 3.18 8.51 13.15
N GLY A 206 2.46 9.22 12.29
CA GLY A 206 1.67 10.40 12.66
C GLY A 206 2.35 11.73 12.29
N PRO A 207 1.88 12.87 12.83
CA PRO A 207 2.38 14.19 12.53
C PRO A 207 3.86 14.36 12.83
N PRO A 208 4.53 15.25 12.08
CA PRO A 208 5.87 15.68 12.42
C PRO A 208 5.98 16.18 13.85
N GLY A 209 7.09 15.85 14.51
CA GLY A 209 7.41 16.29 15.88
C GLY A 209 6.69 15.54 17.02
N LYS A 210 5.46 15.06 16.82
CA LYS A 210 4.68 14.36 17.85
C LYS A 210 4.52 12.86 17.60
N GLY A 211 4.69 12.40 16.36
CA GLY A 211 4.49 11.01 15.96
C GLY A 211 5.36 9.97 16.70
N LEU A 212 4.88 8.73 16.77
CA LEU A 212 5.63 7.59 17.32
C LEU A 212 6.79 7.24 16.40
N THR A 213 7.96 6.96 16.95
CA THR A 213 9.07 6.40 16.17
C THR A 213 8.91 4.89 16.00
N CYS A 214 9.62 4.30 15.05
CA CYS A 214 9.60 2.84 14.88
C CYS A 214 10.18 2.07 16.08
N LYS A 215 11.03 2.71 16.89
CA LYS A 215 11.47 2.14 18.16
C LYS A 215 10.33 2.05 19.18
N ASP A 216 9.41 3.01 19.16
CA ASP A 216 8.28 3.10 20.11
C ASP A 216 7.23 2.00 19.85
N LEU A 217 7.20 1.44 18.63
CA LEU A 217 6.35 0.30 18.31
C LEU A 217 6.71 -0.97 19.10
N GLY A 218 7.97 -1.11 19.53
CA GLY A 218 8.47 -2.31 20.20
C GLY A 218 8.73 -3.49 19.25
N ASP A 219 8.75 -4.72 19.78
CA ASP A 219 8.86 -5.97 19.01
C ASP A 219 10.15 -6.14 18.17
N GLY A 220 11.24 -5.46 18.56
CA GLY A 220 12.52 -5.56 17.86
C GLY A 220 12.55 -4.84 16.50
N ILE A 221 11.58 -3.97 16.21
CA ILE A 221 11.58 -3.14 15.02
C ILE A 221 12.74 -2.13 15.11
N PRO A 222 13.67 -2.11 14.12
CA PRO A 222 14.78 -1.16 14.11
C PRO A 222 14.33 0.29 13.97
N ARG A 223 15.22 1.24 14.32
CA ARG A 223 14.94 2.69 14.28
C ARG A 223 14.52 3.21 12.90
N ASP A 224 14.95 2.55 11.84
CA ASP A 224 14.64 2.90 10.45
C ASP A 224 13.43 2.13 9.89
N CYS A 225 12.67 1.43 10.75
CA CYS A 225 11.46 0.69 10.39
C CYS A 225 11.68 -0.50 9.45
N LYS A 226 12.93 -0.95 9.26
CA LYS A 226 13.23 -2.13 8.45
C LYS A 226 12.46 -3.34 8.96
N GLY A 227 11.84 -4.09 8.05
CA GLY A 227 11.09 -5.29 8.40
C GLY A 227 9.62 -5.05 8.78
N ALA A 228 9.17 -3.79 8.85
CA ALA A 228 7.80 -3.44 9.20
C ALA A 228 6.96 -3.07 7.98
N LEU A 229 5.79 -3.71 7.87
CA LEU A 229 4.73 -3.34 6.93
C LEU A 229 3.73 -2.43 7.65
N PHE A 230 3.46 -1.27 7.06
CA PHE A 230 2.51 -0.29 7.59
C PHE A 230 1.23 -0.31 6.75
N CYS A 231 0.10 -0.56 7.39
CA CYS A 231 -1.20 -0.53 6.74
C CYS A 231 -1.99 0.69 7.20
N PHE A 232 -2.53 1.41 6.23
CA PHE A 232 -3.32 2.62 6.39
C PHE A 232 -4.77 2.35 5.99
N ALA A 233 -5.67 3.26 6.36
CA ALA A 233 -7.01 3.24 5.82
C ALA A 233 -6.98 3.42 4.29
N ASP A 234 -8.03 2.96 3.63
CA ASP A 234 -8.21 3.24 2.21
C ASP A 234 -8.24 4.75 1.92
N PRO A 235 -7.72 5.18 0.76
CA PRO A 235 -7.23 4.36 -0.35
C PRO A 235 -5.74 3.94 -0.30
N LEU A 236 -4.96 4.33 0.71
CA LEU A 236 -3.49 4.15 0.65
C LEU A 236 -3.04 2.68 0.74
N GLY A 237 -3.74 1.85 1.51
CA GLY A 237 -3.41 0.43 1.65
C GLY A 237 -2.17 0.18 2.54
N CYS A 238 -1.39 -0.86 2.22
CA CYS A 238 -0.23 -1.29 2.97
C CYS A 238 1.07 -1.07 2.20
N LEU A 239 2.04 -0.42 2.84
CA LEU A 239 3.31 -0.04 2.27
C LEU A 239 4.45 -0.34 3.26
N CYS A 240 5.62 -0.66 2.73
CA CYS A 240 6.84 -0.65 3.53
C CYS A 240 7.24 0.80 3.85
N ALA A 241 8.04 0.99 4.91
CA ALA A 241 8.67 2.28 5.17
C ALA A 241 9.53 2.74 3.98
N ARG A 242 9.71 4.06 3.81
CA ARG A 242 10.51 4.62 2.72
C ARG A 242 11.92 4.00 2.66
N GLY A 243 12.37 3.65 1.46
CA GLY A 243 13.66 3.00 1.22
C GLY A 243 13.67 1.48 1.42
N TYR A 244 12.55 0.88 1.82
CA TYR A 244 12.39 -0.56 1.97
C TYR A 244 11.33 -1.12 1.04
N TRP A 245 11.52 -2.38 0.61
CA TRP A 245 10.56 -3.12 -0.18
C TRP A 245 10.63 -4.63 0.07
N GLY A 246 9.83 -5.32 -0.72
CA GLY A 246 9.74 -6.76 -0.72
C GLY A 246 8.71 -7.25 0.30
N PRO A 247 8.43 -8.56 0.28
CA PRO A 247 7.33 -9.16 1.02
C PRO A 247 7.51 -9.10 2.55
N LYS A 248 8.71 -8.78 3.03
CA LYS A 248 9.02 -8.60 4.45
C LYS A 248 9.50 -7.18 4.78
N CYS A 249 9.48 -6.23 3.83
CA CYS A 249 10.01 -4.88 4.02
C CYS A 249 11.46 -4.82 4.55
N ASP A 250 12.27 -5.84 4.25
CA ASP A 250 13.64 -6.01 4.74
C ASP A 250 14.70 -5.76 3.68
N ARG A 251 14.29 -5.53 2.44
CA ARG A 251 15.18 -5.25 1.30
C ARG A 251 15.29 -3.75 1.11
N VAL A 252 16.53 -3.27 0.98
CA VAL A 252 16.78 -1.87 0.61
C VAL A 252 16.42 -1.66 -0.86
N CYS A 253 15.85 -0.51 -1.19
CA CYS A 253 15.62 -0.13 -2.58
C CYS A 253 16.94 -0.16 -3.37
N PRO A 254 16.93 -0.67 -4.62
CA PRO A 254 18.10 -0.52 -5.49
C PRO A 254 18.35 0.97 -5.80
N PRO A 255 19.59 1.36 -6.13
CA PRO A 255 19.90 2.71 -6.61
C PRO A 255 18.96 3.12 -7.75
N GLY A 256 18.48 4.37 -7.75
CA GLY A 256 17.50 4.85 -8.74
C GLY A 256 16.03 4.50 -8.42
N GLY A 257 15.78 3.60 -7.46
CA GLY A 257 14.45 3.28 -6.96
C GLY A 257 14.09 4.13 -5.75
N CYS A 258 12.99 4.88 -5.86
CA CYS A 258 12.49 5.76 -4.82
C CYS A 258 11.20 5.19 -4.24
N TRP A 259 11.05 5.24 -2.91
CA TRP A 259 9.82 5.00 -2.12
C TRP A 259 8.94 3.81 -2.52
N SER A 260 8.92 2.76 -1.68
CA SER A 260 8.44 1.41 -2.01
C SER A 260 9.19 0.72 -3.16
N CYS A 261 10.15 1.42 -3.78
CA CYS A 261 10.96 1.00 -4.92
C CYS A 261 10.15 0.68 -6.19
N LEU A 262 8.88 1.09 -6.21
CA LEU A 262 7.98 0.93 -7.36
C LEU A 262 8.03 2.16 -8.27
N GLN A 263 8.47 3.32 -7.77
CA GLN A 263 8.70 4.52 -8.56
C GLN A 263 10.19 4.71 -8.84
N LYS A 264 10.49 5.19 -10.04
CA LYS A 264 11.83 5.62 -10.44
C LYS A 264 11.88 7.13 -10.39
N CYS A 265 12.99 7.66 -9.90
CA CYS A 265 13.28 9.08 -10.03
C CYS A 265 14.00 9.33 -11.36
N HIS A 266 13.69 10.45 -12.01
CA HIS A 266 14.21 10.83 -13.33
C HIS A 266 15.07 12.09 -13.21
N CYS A 267 16.21 11.91 -12.54
CA CYS A 267 17.18 12.98 -12.32
C CYS A 267 17.92 13.32 -13.61
N ARG A 268 18.19 14.61 -13.83
CA ARG A 268 18.92 15.08 -15.00
C ARG A 268 20.33 14.48 -15.04
N GLY A 269 20.65 13.82 -16.15
CA GLY A 269 21.89 13.08 -16.31
C GLY A 269 21.71 11.62 -15.86
N SER A 270 21.59 10.72 -16.84
CA SER A 270 21.21 9.31 -16.71
C SER A 270 22.05 8.44 -15.76
N TRP A 271 23.13 8.98 -15.19
CA TRP A 271 24.09 8.28 -14.33
C TRP A 271 24.01 8.67 -12.85
N ILE A 272 23.19 9.65 -12.48
CA ILE A 272 23.04 10.10 -11.09
C ILE A 272 21.79 9.43 -10.49
N PRO A 273 21.93 8.32 -9.74
CA PRO A 273 20.81 7.77 -9.01
C PRO A 273 20.41 8.76 -7.90
N CYS A 274 19.12 9.02 -7.81
CA CYS A 274 18.49 9.59 -6.62
C CYS A 274 18.81 8.75 -5.36
N ASP A 275 18.77 9.40 -4.19
CA ASP A 275 18.82 8.69 -2.92
C ASP A 275 17.58 7.79 -2.77
N SER A 276 17.80 6.53 -2.44
CA SER A 276 16.73 5.53 -2.44
C SER A 276 15.71 5.71 -1.29
N LYS A 277 16.06 6.51 -0.28
CA LYS A 277 15.21 6.78 0.89
C LYS A 277 14.51 8.13 0.78
N THR A 278 15.15 9.16 0.25
CA THR A 278 14.61 10.51 0.14
C THR A 278 14.08 10.82 -1.24
N GLY A 279 14.55 10.16 -2.28
CA GLY A 279 14.26 10.44 -3.68
C GLY A 279 15.09 11.60 -4.26
N VAL A 280 15.87 12.28 -3.43
CA VAL A 280 16.54 13.53 -3.82
C VAL A 280 17.64 13.22 -4.83
N CYS A 281 17.62 13.93 -5.95
CA CYS A 281 18.72 13.95 -6.93
C CYS A 281 19.94 14.65 -6.30
N GLY A 282 21.15 14.13 -6.55
CA GLY A 282 22.38 14.60 -5.89
C GLY A 282 22.57 16.12 -5.89
N GLU A 283 23.14 16.66 -4.80
CA GLU A 283 23.40 18.09 -4.65
C GLU A 283 24.45 18.58 -5.68
N GLY A 284 24.13 19.63 -6.43
CA GLY A 284 25.13 20.39 -7.21
C GLY A 284 24.88 20.58 -8.71
N THR A 285 23.72 20.24 -9.26
CA THR A 285 23.40 20.55 -10.68
C THR A 285 22.11 21.38 -10.78
N ALA A 286 22.20 22.53 -11.45
CA ALA A 286 21.03 23.33 -11.79
C ALA A 286 20.15 22.57 -12.81
N ASN A 287 18.83 22.54 -12.58
CA ASN A 287 17.81 21.71 -13.24
C ASN A 287 17.87 20.22 -12.86
N PHE A 288 17.27 19.87 -11.72
CA PHE A 288 17.34 18.55 -11.09
C PHE A 288 16.63 17.42 -11.83
N CYS A 289 15.58 17.72 -12.60
CA CYS A 289 14.78 16.73 -13.32
C CYS A 289 15.12 16.73 -14.80
N ASP A 290 15.01 15.55 -15.43
CA ASP A 290 14.94 15.44 -16.88
C ASP A 290 13.80 16.32 -17.42
N ASP A 291 13.92 16.75 -18.68
CA ASP A 291 13.10 17.83 -19.25
C ASP A 291 11.59 17.49 -19.26
N ASP A 292 11.23 16.21 -19.27
CA ASP A 292 9.83 15.73 -19.24
C ASP A 292 9.34 15.40 -17.82
N TYR A 293 10.15 15.60 -16.79
CA TYR A 293 9.83 15.20 -15.42
C TYR A 293 9.74 16.40 -14.46
N GLU A 294 8.93 16.23 -13.42
CA GLU A 294 8.67 17.21 -12.37
C GLU A 294 8.41 16.54 -11.00
N GLY A 295 8.11 17.38 -10.01
CA GLY A 295 7.92 16.98 -8.62
C GLY A 295 9.20 17.12 -7.79
N PRO A 296 9.10 17.02 -6.46
CA PRO A 296 10.24 17.27 -5.57
C PRO A 296 11.41 16.29 -5.76
N ASN A 297 11.20 15.18 -6.47
CA ASN A 297 12.20 14.14 -6.70
C ASN A 297 12.13 13.57 -8.13
N CYS A 298 11.62 14.35 -9.09
CA CYS A 298 11.58 13.99 -10.52
C CYS A 298 10.86 12.67 -10.81
N GLN A 299 9.78 12.42 -10.09
CA GLN A 299 9.07 11.15 -10.07
C GLN A 299 7.81 11.15 -10.95
N GLN A 300 7.42 12.31 -11.50
CA GLN A 300 6.23 12.44 -12.34
C GLN A 300 6.58 13.00 -13.70
N LEU A 301 5.91 12.49 -14.73
CA LEU A 301 5.92 13.09 -16.06
C LEU A 301 5.16 14.42 -16.00
N ARG A 302 5.72 15.46 -16.63
CA ARG A 302 5.00 16.70 -16.92
C ARG A 302 3.83 16.34 -17.82
N THR A 303 2.63 16.57 -17.30
CA THR A 303 1.44 16.50 -18.13
C THR A 303 1.32 17.84 -18.83
N GLU A 304 1.60 17.88 -20.13
CA GLU A 304 1.31 19.06 -20.95
C GLU A 304 -0.17 19.41 -20.77
N HIS A 305 -0.42 20.65 -20.35
CA HIS A 305 -1.76 21.23 -20.44
C HIS A 305 -2.10 21.40 -21.92
N PHE A 306 -2.76 20.40 -22.51
CA PHE A 306 -3.60 20.60 -23.69
C PHE A 306 -4.96 21.15 -23.27
#